data_AF-A0A7M7HL24-F1
#
_entry.id   AF-A0A7M7HL24-F1
#
_cell.length_a   1.000
_cell.length_b   1.000
_cell.length_c   1.000
_cell.angle_alpha   90.00
_cell.angle_beta   90.00
_cell.angle_gamma   90.00
#
_symmetry.space_group_name_H-M   'P 1'
#
loop_
_entity.id
_entity.type
_entity.pdbx_description
1 polymer ?
#
loop_
_entity_poly.entity_id
_entity_poly.type
_entity_poly.pdbx_seq_one_letter_code
_entity_poly.pdbx_strand_id
1 'polypeptide(L)'
;METNIKILLAVCMLIVFVVTLLGALLPLKVFGRRANQSQAQTERSDKIRSFCNCLAGGVFLATCFLGLIPSARNKFDEVFAASNYVTDYPVCEAVVIAGFFLILALEQAVTAAHTRKAAQTVEYVQLQQLENETDTHLTIEEDEDDVIFASPSQARVKSNSLPNGKSKNRAVNHSHLPDTSKNGHSHGHSHYGNIGGTKFLHSIILLLALSVHSVFEGMALGLQEDIKQIIYLLVAMVAHESLAAFALGASLLKSEVQLSAYIVYGVIFSSMIPLGAAIGVGIQSNHSFGADVCSAVMQAVAAGIFIFVTFFEILNHEFESGKYRGQKLLFTAIGYAALALLQIVG
;
A
#
# COMPACT_ATOMS: atom_id res chain seq x y z
N MET A 1 -17.77 -16.20 38.90
CA MET A 1 -17.15 -16.70 37.65
C MET A 1 -17.20 -15.62 36.57
N GLU A 2 -18.37 -15.03 36.32
CA GLU A 2 -18.55 -13.92 35.37
C GLU A 2 -17.62 -12.72 35.59
N THR A 3 -17.41 -12.28 36.84
CA THR A 3 -16.49 -11.15 37.13
C THR A 3 -15.06 -11.45 36.71
N ASN A 4 -14.60 -12.69 36.88
CA ASN A 4 -13.25 -13.10 36.49
C ASN A 4 -13.09 -13.12 34.98
N ILE A 5 -14.13 -13.52 34.24
CA ILE A 5 -14.14 -13.52 32.76
C ILE A 5 -14.11 -12.08 32.23
N LYS A 6 -14.93 -11.18 32.79
CA LYS A 6 -14.93 -9.76 32.39
C LYS A 6 -13.59 -9.08 32.65
N ILE A 7 -12.95 -9.38 33.79
CA ILE A 7 -11.59 -8.90 34.10
C ILE A 7 -10.58 -9.47 33.09
N LEU A 8 -10.66 -10.77 32.79
CA LEU A 8 -9.78 -11.40 31.81
C LEU A 8 -9.92 -10.76 30.42
N LEU A 9 -11.14 -10.53 29.95
CA LEU A 9 -11.41 -9.85 28.68
C LEU A 9 -10.84 -8.42 28.67
N ALA A 10 -10.98 -7.68 29.78
CA ALA A 10 -10.39 -6.34 29.91
C ALA A 10 -8.85 -6.37 29.81
N VAL A 11 -8.21 -7.36 30.44
CA VAL A 11 -6.77 -7.57 30.32
C VAL A 11 -6.39 -7.95 28.89
N CYS A 12 -7.15 -8.82 28.23
CA CYS A 12 -6.92 -9.21 26.83
C CYS A 12 -7.02 -8.00 25.90
N MET A 13 -8.05 -7.15 26.05
CA MET A 13 -8.21 -5.93 25.27
C MET A 13 -7.01 -4.99 25.41
N LEU A 14 -6.48 -4.83 26.63
CA LEU A 14 -5.29 -4.01 26.87
C LEU A 14 -4.04 -4.62 26.22
N ILE A 15 -3.84 -5.93 26.37
CA ILE A 15 -2.70 -6.64 25.78
C ILE A 15 -2.73 -6.48 24.26
N VAL A 16 -3.86 -6.76 23.62
CA VAL A 16 -3.99 -6.67 22.17
C VAL A 16 -3.79 -5.23 21.70
N PHE A 17 -4.40 -4.24 22.34
CA PHE A 17 -4.19 -2.83 22.02
C PHE A 17 -2.70 -2.45 22.03
N VAL A 18 -1.98 -2.82 23.10
CA VAL A 18 -0.55 -2.49 23.25
C VAL A 18 0.29 -3.22 22.21
N VAL A 19 0.07 -4.52 22.02
CA VAL A 19 0.84 -5.33 21.07
C VAL A 19 0.61 -4.85 19.64
N THR A 20 -0.63 -4.60 19.24
CA THR A 20 -0.98 -4.10 17.90
C THR A 20 -0.39 -2.71 17.68
N LEU A 21 -0.46 -1.82 18.67
CA LEU A 21 0.15 -0.49 18.56
C LEU A 21 1.68 -0.58 18.43
N LEU A 22 2.33 -1.43 19.21
CA LEU A 22 3.76 -1.68 19.08
C LEU A 22 4.10 -2.26 17.71
N GLY A 23 3.31 -3.20 17.20
CA GLY A 23 3.45 -3.76 15.85
C GLY A 23 3.36 -2.67 14.77
N ALA A 24 2.38 -1.77 14.87
CA ALA A 24 2.21 -0.66 13.94
C ALA A 24 3.34 0.38 14.01
N LEU A 25 3.91 0.62 15.19
CA LEU A 25 5.00 1.58 15.38
C LEU A 25 6.39 0.98 15.13
N LEU A 26 6.52 -0.35 15.09
CA LEU A 26 7.78 -1.06 14.92
C LEU A 26 8.50 -0.71 13.60
N PRO A 27 7.82 -0.64 12.42
CA PRO A 27 8.45 -0.21 11.18
C PRO A 27 9.13 1.16 11.28
N LEU A 28 8.52 2.12 11.99
CA LEU A 28 9.05 3.47 12.16
C LEU A 28 10.39 3.48 12.91
N LYS A 29 10.50 2.67 13.98
CA LYS A 29 11.75 2.55 14.75
C LYS A 29 12.84 1.76 14.03
N VAL A 30 12.45 0.68 13.36
CA VAL A 30 13.41 -0.25 12.74
C VAL A 30 13.96 0.29 11.43
N PHE A 31 13.13 0.92 10.60
CA PHE A 31 13.52 1.37 9.27
C PHE A 31 13.80 2.88 9.21
N GLY A 32 13.41 3.65 10.23
CA GLY A 32 13.67 5.09 10.32
C GLY A 32 13.08 5.90 9.16
N ARG A 33 13.17 7.24 9.24
CA ARG A 33 12.98 8.07 8.05
C ARG A 33 14.28 8.05 7.25
N ARG A 34 14.19 7.60 5.99
CA ARG A 34 15.29 7.37 5.03
C ARG A 34 16.29 8.53 4.87
N ALA A 35 15.93 9.72 5.34
CA ALA A 35 16.69 10.96 5.21
C ALA A 35 18.08 10.98 5.87
N ASN A 36 18.43 10.02 6.75
CA ASN A 36 19.68 10.08 7.54
C ASN A 36 20.56 8.81 7.48
N GLN A 37 20.33 7.90 6.53
CA GLN A 37 20.94 6.56 6.53
C GLN A 37 22.00 6.36 5.44
N SER A 38 23.17 5.81 5.84
CA SER A 38 24.25 5.43 4.93
C SER A 38 23.82 4.33 3.95
N GLN A 39 24.32 4.36 2.70
CA GLN A 39 23.94 3.47 1.60
C GLN A 39 24.00 1.97 1.96
N ALA A 40 25.05 1.53 2.68
CA ALA A 40 25.19 0.14 3.14
C ALA A 40 24.16 -0.25 4.21
N GLN A 41 23.76 0.70 5.06
CA GLN A 41 22.75 0.46 6.09
C GLN A 41 21.35 0.41 5.47
N THR A 42 21.10 1.16 4.40
CA THR A 42 19.85 1.13 3.62
C THR A 42 19.65 -0.23 2.95
N GLU A 43 20.69 -0.82 2.34
CA GLU A 43 20.58 -2.14 1.72
C GLU A 43 20.25 -3.27 2.70
N ARG A 44 20.86 -3.26 3.89
CA ARG A 44 20.56 -4.24 4.95
C ARG A 44 19.13 -4.07 5.48
N SER A 45 18.71 -2.82 5.68
CA SER A 45 17.36 -2.44 6.11
C SER A 45 16.30 -2.93 5.12
N ASP A 46 16.52 -2.68 3.81
CA ASP A 46 15.63 -3.11 2.73
C ASP A 46 15.53 -4.63 2.63
N LYS A 47 16.65 -5.35 2.85
CA LYS A 47 16.67 -6.82 2.87
C LYS A 47 15.83 -7.38 4.03
N ILE A 48 16.00 -6.86 5.24
CA ILE A 48 15.24 -7.29 6.42
C ILE A 48 13.74 -6.98 6.22
N ARG A 49 13.41 -5.77 5.75
CA ARG A 49 12.05 -5.35 5.44
C ARG A 49 11.37 -6.31 4.46
N SER A 50 12.10 -6.72 3.42
CA SER A 50 11.60 -7.63 2.40
C SER A 50 11.27 -9.01 2.96
N PHE A 51 12.14 -9.59 3.80
CA PHE A 51 11.85 -10.88 4.44
C PHE A 51 10.70 -10.82 5.43
N CYS A 52 10.62 -9.76 6.25
CA CYS A 52 9.49 -9.54 7.15
C CYS A 52 8.17 -9.41 6.37
N ASN A 53 8.17 -8.70 5.25
CA ASN A 53 7.01 -8.58 4.37
C ASN A 53 6.62 -9.94 3.74
N CYS A 54 7.59 -10.76 3.32
CA CYS A 54 7.30 -12.09 2.78
C CYS A 54 6.72 -13.02 3.83
N LEU A 55 7.28 -13.00 5.05
CA LEU A 55 6.76 -13.73 6.21
C LEU A 55 5.32 -13.29 6.54
N ALA A 56 5.09 -11.98 6.62
CA ALA A 56 3.77 -11.40 6.87
C ALA A 56 2.76 -11.78 5.78
N GLY A 57 3.17 -11.77 4.50
CA GLY A 57 2.34 -12.24 3.40
C GLY A 57 1.92 -13.71 3.55
N GLY A 58 2.80 -14.56 4.07
CA GLY A 58 2.48 -15.95 4.40
C GLY A 58 1.46 -16.07 5.52
N VAL A 59 1.66 -15.32 6.60
CA VAL A 59 0.71 -15.25 7.73
C VAL A 59 -0.65 -14.74 7.26
N PHE A 60 -0.70 -13.71 6.41
CA PHE A 60 -1.94 -13.17 5.84
C PHE A 60 -2.67 -14.19 4.98
N LEU A 61 -1.96 -14.99 4.19
CA LEU A 61 -2.57 -16.09 3.44
C LEU A 61 -3.23 -17.10 4.39
N ALA A 62 -2.56 -17.47 5.48
CA ALA A 62 -3.15 -18.39 6.46
C ALA A 62 -4.35 -17.75 7.18
N THR A 63 -4.25 -16.48 7.61
CA THR A 63 -5.37 -15.75 8.23
C THR A 63 -6.57 -15.72 7.30
N CYS A 64 -6.34 -15.46 6.01
CA CYS A 64 -7.40 -15.37 5.02
C CYS A 64 -8.08 -16.73 4.76
N PHE A 65 -7.30 -17.74 4.36
CA PHE A 65 -7.86 -19.02 3.90
C PHE A 65 -8.28 -19.95 5.02
N LEU A 66 -7.63 -19.88 6.18
CA LEU A 66 -7.89 -20.80 7.30
C LEU A 66 -8.68 -20.14 8.44
N GLY A 67 -8.65 -18.80 8.55
CA GLY A 67 -9.44 -18.05 9.52
C GLY A 67 -10.69 -17.39 8.93
N LEU A 68 -10.47 -16.41 8.06
CA LEU A 68 -11.52 -15.50 7.58
C LEU A 68 -12.59 -16.19 6.73
N ILE A 69 -12.18 -16.93 5.69
CA ILE A 69 -13.13 -17.61 4.80
C ILE A 69 -13.97 -18.64 5.56
N PRO A 70 -13.39 -19.55 6.37
CA PRO A 70 -14.19 -20.49 7.15
C PRO A 70 -15.13 -19.82 8.13
N SER A 71 -14.68 -18.77 8.82
CA SER A 71 -15.52 -18.01 9.75
C SER A 71 -16.67 -17.29 9.04
N ALA A 72 -16.43 -16.73 7.86
CA ALA A 72 -17.50 -16.13 7.05
C ALA A 72 -18.50 -17.20 6.59
N ARG A 73 -18.02 -18.38 6.17
CA ARG A 73 -18.87 -19.49 5.75
C ARG A 73 -19.79 -19.95 6.88
N ASN A 74 -19.25 -20.15 8.09
CA ASN A 74 -20.05 -20.52 9.25
C ASN A 74 -21.17 -19.50 9.54
N LYS A 75 -20.90 -18.20 9.40
CA LYS A 75 -21.93 -17.16 9.55
C LYS A 75 -23.00 -17.21 8.47
N PHE A 76 -22.63 -17.49 7.22
CA PHE A 76 -23.62 -17.71 6.16
C PHE A 76 -24.49 -18.93 6.45
N ASP A 77 -23.90 -20.02 6.94
CA ASP A 77 -24.62 -21.24 7.31
C ASP A 77 -25.61 -20.98 8.45
N GLU A 78 -25.22 -20.22 9.48
CA GLU A 78 -26.11 -19.79 10.57
C GLU A 78 -27.29 -18.94 10.07
N VAL A 79 -27.03 -17.97 9.18
CA VAL A 79 -28.05 -17.10 8.59
C VAL A 79 -29.02 -17.90 7.71
N PHE A 80 -28.53 -18.86 6.93
CA PHE A 80 -29.36 -19.71 6.08
C PHE A 80 -30.19 -20.70 6.88
N ALA A 81 -29.60 -21.30 7.93
CA ALA A 81 -30.33 -22.14 8.86
C ALA A 81 -31.48 -21.37 9.55
N ALA A 82 -31.23 -20.15 10.01
CA ALA A 82 -32.25 -19.31 10.65
C ALA A 82 -33.39 -18.90 9.71
N SER A 83 -33.14 -18.83 8.39
CA SER A 83 -34.14 -18.48 7.36
C SER A 83 -34.80 -19.69 6.68
N ASN A 84 -34.47 -20.92 7.08
CA ASN A 84 -34.87 -22.17 6.41
C ASN A 84 -34.52 -22.18 4.90
N TYR A 85 -33.46 -21.47 4.52
CA TYR A 85 -32.99 -21.40 3.15
C TYR A 85 -31.89 -22.45 2.96
N VAL A 86 -32.06 -23.38 2.03
CA VAL A 86 -31.05 -24.38 1.69
C VAL A 86 -30.60 -24.12 0.26
N THR A 87 -29.30 -23.95 0.08
CA THR A 87 -28.70 -23.70 -1.23
C THR A 87 -27.41 -24.49 -1.37
N ASP A 88 -27.25 -25.18 -2.50
CA ASP A 88 -25.98 -25.83 -2.87
C ASP A 88 -24.98 -24.82 -3.46
N TYR A 89 -25.42 -23.59 -3.74
CA TYR A 89 -24.58 -22.54 -4.30
C TYR A 89 -23.63 -21.95 -3.23
N PRO A 90 -22.31 -21.82 -3.52
CA PRO A 90 -21.30 -21.30 -2.60
C PRO A 90 -21.39 -19.77 -2.45
N VAL A 91 -22.41 -19.29 -1.72
CA VAL A 91 -22.68 -17.84 -1.54
C VAL A 91 -21.52 -17.13 -0.86
N CYS A 92 -20.92 -17.75 0.17
CA CYS A 92 -19.78 -17.17 0.88
C CYS A 92 -18.63 -16.86 -0.08
N GLU A 93 -18.22 -17.84 -0.90
CA GLU A 93 -17.14 -17.72 -1.87
C GLU A 93 -17.47 -16.70 -2.96
N ALA A 94 -18.72 -16.65 -3.42
CA ALA A 94 -19.18 -15.64 -4.37
C ALA A 94 -19.03 -14.22 -3.80
N VAL A 95 -19.36 -14.01 -2.53
CA VAL A 95 -19.19 -12.72 -1.85
C VAL A 95 -17.71 -12.40 -1.60
N VAL A 96 -16.88 -13.40 -1.29
CA VAL A 96 -15.42 -13.24 -1.21
C VAL A 96 -14.85 -12.73 -2.53
N ILE A 97 -15.21 -13.37 -3.66
CA ILE A 97 -14.76 -12.96 -4.98
C ILE A 97 -15.34 -11.59 -5.37
N ALA A 98 -16.58 -11.27 -4.98
CA ALA A 98 -17.15 -9.94 -5.15
C ALA A 98 -16.34 -8.88 -4.39
N GLY A 99 -15.90 -9.16 -3.15
CA GLY A 99 -15.03 -8.29 -2.37
C GLY A 99 -13.66 -8.06 -3.03
N PHE A 100 -13.08 -9.11 -3.61
CA PHE A 100 -11.84 -9.00 -4.40
C PHE A 100 -12.01 -8.10 -5.63
N PHE A 101 -13.09 -8.27 -6.40
CA PHE A 101 -13.36 -7.40 -7.55
C PHE A 101 -13.73 -5.97 -7.15
N LEU A 102 -14.38 -5.79 -6.01
CA LEU A 102 -14.71 -4.47 -5.48
C LEU A 102 -13.44 -3.66 -5.26
N ILE A 103 -12.43 -4.23 -4.58
CA ILE A 103 -11.20 -3.50 -4.36
C ILE A 103 -10.41 -3.27 -5.65
N LEU A 104 -10.35 -4.25 -6.54
CA LEU A 104 -9.75 -4.05 -7.86
C LEU A 104 -10.41 -2.90 -8.61
N ALA A 105 -11.75 -2.84 -8.64
CA ALA A 105 -12.48 -1.78 -9.31
C ALA A 105 -12.19 -0.41 -8.69
N LEU A 106 -12.11 -0.32 -7.35
CA LEU A 106 -11.73 0.90 -6.65
C LEU A 106 -10.31 1.35 -7.01
N GLU A 107 -9.34 0.44 -7.03
CA GLU A 107 -7.96 0.76 -7.41
C GLU A 107 -7.87 1.25 -8.88
N GLN A 108 -8.56 0.58 -9.80
CA GLN A 108 -8.58 0.99 -11.20
C GLN A 108 -9.29 2.33 -11.39
N ALA A 109 -10.41 2.57 -10.71
CA ALA A 109 -11.14 3.84 -10.77
C ALA A 109 -10.29 5.00 -10.23
N VAL A 110 -9.60 4.79 -9.12
CA VAL A 110 -8.67 5.76 -8.52
C VAL A 110 -7.53 6.09 -9.48
N THR A 111 -6.88 5.06 -10.02
CA THR A 111 -5.77 5.22 -10.96
C THR A 111 -6.23 5.97 -12.21
N ALA A 112 -7.38 5.58 -12.78
CA ALA A 112 -7.95 6.25 -13.94
C ALA A 112 -8.29 7.72 -13.66
N ALA A 113 -8.87 8.04 -12.50
CA ALA A 113 -9.19 9.41 -12.11
C ALA A 113 -7.92 10.27 -11.94
N HIS A 114 -6.86 9.71 -11.37
CA HIS A 114 -5.59 10.42 -11.22
C HIS A 114 -4.90 10.66 -12.57
N THR A 115 -4.90 9.66 -13.46
CA THR A 115 -4.33 9.81 -14.81
C THR A 115 -5.09 10.86 -15.62
N ARG A 116 -6.43 10.93 -15.50
CA ARG A 116 -7.24 11.97 -16.15
C ARG A 116 -6.88 13.37 -15.67
N LYS A 117 -6.74 13.57 -14.35
CA LYS A 117 -6.33 14.87 -13.78
C LYS A 117 -4.94 15.29 -14.25
N ALA A 118 -3.99 14.37 -14.27
CA ALA A 118 -2.63 14.64 -14.75
C ALA A 118 -2.62 15.04 -16.23
N ALA A 119 -3.37 14.34 -17.09
CA ALA A 119 -3.50 14.68 -18.50
C ALA A 119 -4.09 16.08 -18.72
N GLN A 120 -5.14 16.44 -17.97
CA GLN A 120 -5.75 17.78 -18.04
C GLN A 120 -4.80 18.90 -17.59
N THR A 121 -3.98 18.66 -16.55
CA THR A 121 -2.98 19.64 -16.11
C THR A 121 -1.91 19.86 -17.17
N VAL A 122 -1.43 18.80 -17.82
CA VAL A 122 -0.44 18.91 -18.90
C VAL A 122 -1.02 19.69 -20.08
N GLU A 123 -2.25 19.38 -20.50
CA GLU A 123 -2.93 20.08 -21.60
C GLU A 123 -3.11 21.58 -21.31
N TYR A 124 -3.52 21.94 -20.08
CA TYR A 124 -3.66 23.34 -19.66
C TYR A 124 -2.32 24.10 -19.64
N VAL A 125 -1.25 23.50 -19.12
CA VAL A 125 0.09 24.11 -19.12
C VAL A 125 0.62 24.30 -20.53
N GLN A 126 0.36 23.35 -21.43
CA GLN A 126 0.78 23.44 -22.83
C GLN A 126 0.05 24.58 -23.57
N LEU A 127 -1.25 24.76 -23.31
CA LEU A 127 -2.04 25.87 -23.86
C LEU A 127 -1.56 27.23 -23.32
N GLN A 128 -1.24 27.33 -22.03
CA GLN A 128 -0.66 28.56 -21.47
C GLN A 128 0.73 28.88 -22.04
N GLN A 129 1.56 27.87 -22.32
CA GLN A 129 2.87 28.09 -22.95
C GLN A 129 2.73 28.62 -24.38
N LEU A 130 1.77 28.10 -25.15
CA LEU A 130 1.46 28.59 -26.49
C LEU A 130 0.95 30.05 -26.46
N GLU A 131 0.10 30.40 -25.48
CA GLU A 131 -0.40 31.77 -25.30
C GLU A 131 0.73 32.74 -24.95
N ASN A 132 1.64 32.36 -24.04
CA ASN A 132 2.76 33.20 -23.61
C ASN A 132 3.82 33.43 -24.72
N GLU A 133 4.09 32.42 -25.57
CA GLU A 133 4.98 32.58 -26.73
C GLU A 133 4.39 33.48 -27.81
N THR A 134 3.06 33.52 -27.93
CA THR A 134 2.36 34.38 -28.91
C THR A 134 2.41 35.85 -28.47
N ASP A 135 2.27 36.14 -27.17
CA ASP A 135 2.36 37.50 -26.63
C ASP A 135 3.79 38.09 -26.67
N THR A 136 4.84 37.26 -26.68
CA THR A 136 6.22 37.77 -26.75
C THR A 136 6.64 38.20 -28.16
N HIS A 137 5.92 37.76 -29.21
CA HIS A 137 6.24 38.08 -30.61
C HIS A 137 5.46 39.30 -31.16
N LEU A 138 4.47 39.83 -30.43
CA LEU A 138 3.67 40.99 -30.83
C LEU A 138 4.18 42.35 -30.28
N THR A 139 5.42 42.42 -29.78
CA THR A 139 6.03 43.67 -29.26
C THR A 139 7.23 44.18 -30.05
N ILE A 140 7.47 43.67 -31.26
CA ILE A 140 8.49 44.23 -32.17
C ILE A 140 7.79 44.53 -33.51
N GLU A 141 7.96 45.77 -33.98
CA GLU A 141 7.36 46.41 -35.18
C GLU A 141 5.97 47.02 -34.89
N GLU A 142 5.69 48.32 -35.03
CA GLU A 142 6.10 49.34 -36.02
C GLU A 142 6.22 50.72 -35.31
N ASP A 143 7.18 51.59 -35.62
CA ASP A 143 6.98 52.69 -36.59
C ASP A 143 8.32 53.14 -37.22
N GLU A 144 8.36 53.11 -38.56
CA GLU A 144 9.24 53.93 -39.43
C GLU A 144 8.69 55.37 -39.46
N ASP A 145 9.49 56.45 -39.52
CA ASP A 145 10.10 56.98 -40.74
C ASP A 145 11.14 58.08 -40.38
N ASP A 146 12.32 58.08 -40.99
CA ASP A 146 12.73 59.15 -41.91
C ASP A 146 14.12 58.91 -42.54
N VAL A 147 14.18 59.28 -43.83
CA VAL A 147 15.27 59.06 -44.80
C VAL A 147 16.42 60.08 -44.61
N ILE A 148 17.70 59.69 -44.78
CA ILE A 148 18.73 60.48 -45.50
C ILE A 148 20.00 59.63 -45.79
N PHE A 149 20.45 59.79 -47.04
CA PHE A 149 21.58 59.22 -47.76
C PHE A 149 22.98 59.67 -47.24
N ALA A 150 23.95 58.75 -47.12
CA ALA A 150 25.37 58.94 -47.48
C ALA A 150 26.24 57.67 -47.24
N SER A 151 26.98 57.24 -48.27
CA SER A 151 28.25 56.50 -48.16
C SER A 151 29.42 57.48 -48.35
N PRO A 152 30.70 57.08 -48.22
CA PRO A 152 31.38 56.28 -47.20
C PRO A 152 32.62 57.03 -46.65
N SER A 153 33.38 56.40 -45.73
CA SER A 153 34.85 56.51 -45.55
C SER A 153 35.38 56.90 -44.16
N GLN A 154 36.24 55.99 -43.69
CA GLN A 154 37.49 56.16 -42.93
C GLN A 154 37.52 56.58 -41.45
N ALA A 155 38.38 55.80 -40.76
CA ALA A 155 39.22 56.13 -39.61
C ALA A 155 38.69 55.69 -38.23
N ARG A 156 39.49 55.23 -37.26
CA ARG A 156 40.90 54.81 -37.14
C ARG A 156 41.08 54.49 -35.64
N VAL A 157 41.79 53.39 -35.28
CA VAL A 157 42.60 53.22 -34.03
C VAL A 157 41.82 53.05 -32.70
N LYS A 158 42.16 52.20 -31.72
CA LYS A 158 43.39 51.46 -31.36
C LYS A 158 43.08 50.25 -30.45
N SER A 159 44.05 49.36 -30.44
CA SER A 159 44.30 48.14 -29.67
C SER A 159 44.49 48.30 -28.15
N ASN A 160 44.38 47.18 -27.42
CA ASN A 160 45.41 46.54 -26.58
C ASN A 160 44.78 45.32 -25.83
N SER A 161 45.40 44.16 -25.55
CA SER A 161 46.74 43.61 -25.82
C SER A 161 46.82 42.15 -25.29
N LEU A 162 47.19 41.18 -26.16
CA LEU A 162 48.19 40.06 -26.08
C LEU A 162 48.41 39.20 -24.79
N PRO A 163 49.19 38.07 -24.83
CA PRO A 163 49.25 36.95 -25.79
C PRO A 163 49.54 35.55 -25.14
N ASN A 164 49.36 34.44 -25.87
CA ASN A 164 50.40 33.39 -25.96
C ASN A 164 50.12 32.42 -27.12
N GLY A 165 51.12 32.18 -27.97
CA GLY A 165 51.05 31.23 -29.09
C GLY A 165 51.80 29.94 -28.80
N LYS A 166 51.47 28.88 -29.56
CA LYS A 166 52.42 28.05 -30.35
C LYS A 166 51.74 26.76 -30.87
N SER A 167 51.72 26.66 -32.21
CA SER A 167 52.24 25.53 -33.00
C SER A 167 51.45 24.21 -33.13
N LYS A 168 51.28 23.87 -34.42
CA LYS A 168 51.35 22.54 -35.08
C LYS A 168 50.05 21.75 -35.33
N ASN A 169 49.74 21.72 -36.64
CA ASN A 169 49.06 20.64 -37.36
C ASN A 169 49.54 19.25 -36.94
N ARG A 170 48.57 18.35 -36.67
CA ARG A 170 48.73 16.91 -36.94
C ARG A 170 47.35 16.27 -37.14
N ALA A 171 47.20 15.62 -38.29
CA ALA A 171 46.06 14.83 -38.73
C ALA A 171 45.77 13.63 -37.81
N VAL A 172 44.50 13.28 -37.61
CA VAL A 172 44.04 11.89 -37.38
C VAL A 172 42.59 11.71 -37.87
N ASN A 173 42.45 10.91 -38.92
CA ASN A 173 41.37 9.99 -39.31
C ASN A 173 39.97 10.11 -38.67
N HIS A 174 38.98 10.41 -39.53
CA HIS A 174 37.60 9.99 -39.37
C HIS A 174 37.48 8.49 -39.73
N SER A 175 37.00 7.68 -38.80
CA SER A 175 36.63 6.28 -39.05
C SER A 175 35.10 6.12 -38.94
N HIS A 176 34.59 5.34 -39.89
CA HIS A 176 33.19 5.05 -40.15
C HIS A 176 32.45 4.42 -38.97
N LEU A 177 31.23 4.90 -38.71
CA LEU A 177 30.17 4.19 -37.99
C LEU A 177 29.43 3.24 -38.96
N PRO A 178 29.14 2.00 -38.58
CA PRO A 178 28.03 1.25 -39.16
C PRO A 178 26.81 1.32 -38.23
N ASP A 179 25.70 1.78 -38.81
CA ASP A 179 24.35 1.59 -38.32
C ASP A 179 23.86 0.19 -38.76
N THR A 180 23.18 -0.56 -37.88
CA THR A 180 22.10 -1.52 -38.22
C THR A 180 21.62 -2.31 -36.99
N SER A 181 20.52 -1.81 -36.42
CA SER A 181 19.30 -2.54 -36.01
C SER A 181 19.37 -4.04 -35.62
N LYS A 182 19.15 -4.32 -34.32
CA LYS A 182 18.24 -5.39 -33.85
C LYS A 182 17.62 -4.98 -32.50
N ASN A 183 16.58 -4.15 -32.57
CA ASN A 183 15.76 -3.78 -31.43
C ASN A 183 14.73 -4.90 -31.16
N GLY A 184 15.00 -5.75 -30.16
CA GLY A 184 14.00 -6.67 -29.61
C GLY A 184 13.10 -5.89 -28.66
N HIS A 185 11.93 -5.48 -29.13
CA HIS A 185 10.90 -4.88 -28.28
C HIS A 185 10.22 -5.96 -27.44
N SER A 186 10.72 -6.19 -26.22
CA SER A 186 9.92 -6.81 -25.16
C SER A 186 8.99 -5.74 -24.59
N HIS A 187 7.69 -5.86 -24.84
CA HIS A 187 6.67 -5.07 -24.15
C HIS A 187 6.58 -5.53 -22.68
N GLY A 188 7.47 -5.04 -21.85
CA GLY A 188 7.25 -4.98 -20.41
C GLY A 188 6.32 -3.81 -20.13
N HIS A 189 5.12 -4.08 -19.60
CA HIS A 189 4.20 -3.06 -19.12
C HIS A 189 4.92 -2.16 -18.12
N SER A 190 5.23 -0.93 -18.54
CA SER A 190 5.71 0.11 -17.64
C SER A 190 4.56 0.54 -16.75
N HIS A 191 4.47 -0.02 -15.54
CA HIS A 191 3.71 0.62 -14.48
C HIS A 191 4.37 1.99 -14.22
N TYR A 192 3.69 3.00 -14.71
CA TYR A 192 4.10 4.39 -14.72
C TYR A 192 4.52 4.80 -13.31
N GLY A 193 5.77 5.24 -13.20
CA GLY A 193 6.32 5.77 -11.98
C GLY A 193 5.58 7.03 -11.54
N ASN A 194 5.47 7.14 -10.21
CA ASN A 194 5.19 8.35 -9.45
C ASN A 194 3.74 8.86 -9.42
N ILE A 195 2.93 8.25 -8.55
CA ILE A 195 1.71 8.87 -8.04
C ILE A 195 1.71 8.75 -6.50
N GLY A 196 2.00 9.85 -5.80
CA GLY A 196 1.86 9.91 -4.34
C GLY A 196 0.43 9.64 -3.86
N GLY A 197 -0.57 9.91 -4.71
CA GLY A 197 -1.99 9.67 -4.43
C GLY A 197 -2.42 8.20 -4.41
N THR A 198 -1.86 7.32 -5.26
CA THR A 198 -2.26 5.90 -5.32
C THR A 198 -1.74 5.13 -4.11
N LYS A 199 -0.49 5.39 -3.71
CA LYS A 199 0.14 4.77 -2.53
C LYS A 199 -0.61 5.08 -1.23
N PHE A 200 -1.00 6.35 -1.06
CA PHE A 200 -1.80 6.79 0.08
C PHE A 200 -3.15 6.07 0.12
N LEU A 201 -3.84 5.98 -1.02
CA LEU A 201 -5.14 5.30 -1.11
C LEU A 201 -5.04 3.81 -0.80
N HIS A 202 -3.99 3.11 -1.27
CA HIS A 202 -3.75 1.72 -0.87
C HIS A 202 -3.60 1.59 0.64
N SER A 203 -2.89 2.52 1.29
CA SER A 203 -2.73 2.50 2.75
C SER A 203 -4.05 2.74 3.50
N ILE A 204 -4.93 3.59 2.97
CA ILE A 204 -6.25 3.86 3.56
C ILE A 204 -7.20 2.69 3.37
N ILE A 205 -7.20 2.07 2.19
CA ILE A 205 -7.99 0.87 1.91
C ILE A 205 -7.52 -0.28 2.80
N LEU A 206 -6.21 -0.50 2.88
CA LEU A 206 -5.61 -1.48 3.76
C LEU A 206 -6.05 -1.24 5.21
N LEU A 207 -5.95 0.01 5.68
CA LEU A 207 -6.42 0.39 7.02
C LEU A 207 -7.90 0.07 7.22
N LEU A 208 -8.77 0.41 6.27
CA LEU A 208 -10.20 0.14 6.35
C LEU A 208 -10.50 -1.35 6.40
N ALA A 209 -9.91 -2.13 5.49
CA ALA A 209 -10.14 -3.57 5.39
C ALA A 209 -9.66 -4.31 6.64
N LEU A 210 -8.44 -3.98 7.12
CA LEU A 210 -7.90 -4.51 8.36
C LEU A 210 -8.79 -4.10 9.54
N SER A 211 -9.24 -2.84 9.61
CA SER A 211 -10.08 -2.35 10.72
C SER A 211 -11.43 -3.07 10.82
N VAL A 212 -12.12 -3.27 9.70
CA VAL A 212 -13.40 -4.01 9.69
C VAL A 212 -13.18 -5.44 10.16
N HIS A 213 -12.13 -6.12 9.68
CA HIS A 213 -11.78 -7.45 10.14
C HIS A 213 -11.52 -7.49 11.67
N SER A 214 -10.69 -6.59 12.18
CA SER A 214 -10.32 -6.50 13.58
C SER A 214 -11.52 -6.23 14.50
N VAL A 215 -12.53 -5.47 14.05
CA VAL A 215 -13.77 -5.28 14.83
C VAL A 215 -14.53 -6.59 15.00
N PHE A 216 -14.67 -7.40 13.94
CA PHE A 216 -15.35 -8.69 14.02
C PHE A 216 -14.57 -9.71 14.85
N GLU A 217 -13.24 -9.70 14.75
CA GLU A 217 -12.38 -10.54 15.58
C GLU A 217 -12.47 -10.17 17.06
N GLY A 218 -12.46 -8.87 17.37
CA GLY A 218 -12.70 -8.36 18.71
C GLY A 218 -14.08 -8.78 19.25
N MET A 219 -15.14 -8.66 18.45
CA MET A 219 -16.47 -9.12 18.87
C MET A 219 -16.49 -10.61 19.22
N ALA A 220 -15.83 -11.46 18.41
CA ALA A 220 -15.72 -12.88 18.71
C ALA A 220 -15.00 -13.14 20.05
N LEU A 221 -13.94 -12.40 20.35
CA LEU A 221 -13.26 -12.46 21.66
C LEU A 221 -14.19 -12.01 22.80
N GLY A 222 -14.95 -10.93 22.61
CA GLY A 222 -15.85 -10.37 23.63
C GLY A 222 -17.08 -11.23 23.91
N LEU A 223 -17.49 -12.06 22.96
CA LEU A 223 -18.60 -13.02 23.09
C LEU A 223 -18.18 -14.32 23.80
N GLN A 224 -16.88 -14.54 24.01
CA GLN A 224 -16.40 -15.80 24.57
C GLN A 224 -16.60 -15.87 26.09
N GLU A 225 -17.21 -16.98 26.53
CA GLU A 225 -17.48 -17.23 27.96
C GLU A 225 -16.49 -18.22 28.61
N ASP A 226 -15.78 -19.00 27.79
CA ASP A 226 -14.78 -19.98 28.28
C ASP A 226 -13.37 -19.37 28.34
N ILE A 227 -12.74 -19.44 29.52
CA ILE A 227 -11.38 -18.95 29.78
C ILE A 227 -10.34 -19.57 28.84
N LYS A 228 -10.43 -20.86 28.55
CA LYS A 228 -9.49 -21.56 27.65
C LYS A 228 -9.59 -20.99 26.26
N GLN A 229 -10.82 -20.83 25.76
CA GLN A 229 -11.05 -20.27 24.43
C GLN A 229 -10.61 -18.80 24.34
N ILE A 230 -10.82 -18.00 25.39
CA ILE A 230 -10.29 -16.62 25.45
C ILE A 230 -8.76 -16.63 25.32
N ILE A 231 -8.08 -17.53 26.02
CA ILE A 231 -6.60 -17.62 25.96
C ILE A 231 -6.14 -18.09 24.57
N TYR A 232 -6.80 -19.08 23.97
CA TYR A 232 -6.45 -19.54 22.61
C TYR A 232 -6.65 -18.44 21.57
N LEU A 233 -7.80 -17.75 21.61
CA LEU A 233 -8.06 -16.60 20.75
C LEU A 233 -7.05 -15.49 20.98
N LEU A 234 -6.68 -15.18 22.23
CA LEU A 234 -5.67 -14.16 22.53
C LEU A 234 -4.31 -14.49 21.91
N VAL A 235 -3.84 -15.74 22.04
CA VAL A 235 -2.54 -16.16 21.48
C VAL A 235 -2.58 -16.10 19.96
N ALA A 236 -3.66 -16.60 19.34
CA ALA A 236 -3.85 -16.54 17.90
C ALA A 236 -3.88 -15.09 17.39
N MET A 237 -4.67 -14.24 18.05
CA MET A 237 -4.86 -12.82 17.74
C MET A 237 -3.55 -12.04 17.85
N VAL A 238 -2.84 -12.16 18.97
CA VAL A 238 -1.52 -11.52 19.16
C VAL A 238 -0.52 -11.92 18.07
N ALA A 239 -0.52 -13.20 17.66
CA ALA A 239 0.43 -13.69 16.68
C ALA A 239 0.24 -13.08 15.29
N HIS A 240 -0.99 -13.04 14.77
CA HIS A 240 -1.24 -12.51 13.42
C HIS A 240 -1.53 -11.01 13.39
N GLU A 241 -2.17 -10.45 14.43
CA GLU A 241 -2.53 -9.03 14.45
C GLU A 241 -1.30 -8.13 14.60
N SER A 242 -0.28 -8.58 15.33
CA SER A 242 1.00 -7.84 15.41
C SER A 242 1.70 -7.76 14.05
N LEU A 243 1.61 -8.81 13.24
CA LEU A 243 2.14 -8.85 11.88
C LEU A 243 1.28 -8.03 10.92
N ALA A 244 -0.04 -7.99 11.12
CA ALA A 244 -0.93 -7.12 10.37
C ALA A 244 -0.67 -5.64 10.64
N ALA A 245 -0.50 -5.29 11.91
CA ALA A 245 -0.09 -3.96 12.34
C ALA A 245 1.26 -3.56 11.73
N PHE A 246 2.23 -4.48 11.72
CA PHE A 246 3.52 -4.25 11.07
C PHE A 246 3.38 -3.99 9.57
N ALA A 247 2.55 -4.77 8.86
CA ALA A 247 2.31 -4.60 7.42
C ALA A 247 1.64 -3.25 7.12
N LEU A 248 0.66 -2.84 7.93
CA LEU A 248 0.05 -1.51 7.87
C LEU A 248 1.10 -0.41 8.09
N GLY A 249 1.89 -0.50 9.17
CA GLY A 249 2.94 0.48 9.47
C GLY A 249 3.99 0.57 8.35
N ALA A 250 4.41 -0.56 7.79
CA ALA A 250 5.34 -0.59 6.66
C ALA A 250 4.75 0.07 5.41
N SER A 251 3.45 -0.10 5.17
CA SER A 251 2.72 0.52 4.05
C SER A 251 2.58 2.03 4.24
N LEU A 252 2.31 2.49 5.46
CA LEU A 252 2.26 3.91 5.80
C LEU A 252 3.61 4.60 5.63
N LEU A 253 4.73 3.94 5.96
CA LEU A 253 6.07 4.48 5.70
C LEU A 253 6.35 4.66 4.20
N LYS A 254 5.90 3.71 3.36
CA LYS A 254 6.05 3.80 1.89
C LYS A 254 5.24 4.94 1.28
N SER A 255 4.14 5.32 1.92
CA SER A 255 3.26 6.40 1.49
C SER A 255 3.69 7.79 1.99
N GLU A 256 4.84 7.88 2.66
CA GLU A 256 5.45 9.12 3.15
C GLU A 256 4.50 10.01 3.97
N VAL A 257 3.58 9.38 4.71
CA VAL A 257 2.63 10.11 5.54
C VAL A 257 3.34 10.90 6.64
N GLN A 258 2.77 12.05 7.01
CA GLN A 258 3.24 12.82 8.16
C GLN A 258 3.20 11.97 9.45
N LEU A 259 4.12 12.25 10.38
CA LEU A 259 4.29 11.43 11.59
C LEU A 259 3.04 11.43 12.47
N SER A 260 2.35 12.56 12.54
CA SER A 260 1.06 12.69 13.23
C SER A 260 0.03 11.73 12.66
N ALA A 261 -0.14 11.72 11.34
CA ALA A 261 -1.07 10.81 10.66
C ALA A 261 -0.66 9.33 10.84
N TYR A 262 0.64 9.02 10.77
CA TYR A 262 1.16 7.68 11.03
C TYR A 262 0.73 7.15 12.40
N ILE A 263 0.94 7.95 13.44
CA ILE A 263 0.58 7.59 14.82
C ILE A 263 -0.94 7.47 14.95
N VAL A 264 -1.70 8.42 14.40
CA VAL A 264 -3.16 8.40 14.43
C VAL A 264 -3.71 7.14 13.77
N TYR A 265 -3.24 6.77 12.58
CA TYR A 265 -3.68 5.54 11.91
C TYR A 265 -3.32 4.28 12.70
N GLY A 266 -2.13 4.23 13.31
CA GLY A 266 -1.75 3.13 14.21
C GLY A 266 -2.66 3.00 15.43
N VAL A 267 -3.05 4.12 16.05
CA VAL A 267 -3.98 4.15 17.18
C VAL A 267 -5.39 3.75 16.77
N ILE A 268 -5.88 4.25 15.61
CA ILE A 268 -7.18 3.87 15.05
C ILE A 268 -7.21 2.36 14.82
N PHE A 269 -6.21 1.80 14.16
CA PHE A 269 -6.17 0.36 13.91
C PHE A 269 -6.14 -0.46 15.20
N SER A 270 -5.28 -0.08 16.14
CA SER A 270 -5.11 -0.82 17.41
C SER A 270 -6.34 -0.79 18.32
N SER A 271 -7.21 0.22 18.17
CA SER A 271 -8.44 0.34 18.97
C SER A 271 -9.61 -0.49 18.42
N MET A 272 -9.51 -1.02 17.19
CA MET A 272 -10.61 -1.78 16.57
C MET A 272 -10.92 -3.10 17.28
N ILE A 273 -9.91 -3.84 17.76
CA ILE A 273 -10.15 -5.07 18.52
C ILE A 273 -10.77 -4.78 19.90
N PRO A 274 -10.22 -3.87 20.74
CA PRO A 274 -10.89 -3.49 21.99
C PRO A 274 -12.31 -2.99 21.78
N LEU A 275 -12.55 -2.21 20.72
CA LEU A 275 -13.88 -1.74 20.35
C LEU A 275 -14.80 -2.92 20.03
N GLY A 276 -14.35 -3.85 19.18
CA GLY A 276 -15.06 -5.07 18.86
C GLY A 276 -15.38 -5.89 20.11
N ALA A 277 -14.41 -6.11 20.99
CA ALA A 277 -14.61 -6.88 22.22
C ALA A 277 -15.58 -6.20 23.19
N ALA A 278 -15.51 -4.88 23.33
CA ALA A 278 -16.48 -4.12 24.11
C ALA A 278 -17.90 -4.25 23.54
N ILE A 279 -18.04 -4.21 22.21
CA ILE A 279 -19.31 -4.45 21.52
C ILE A 279 -19.79 -5.89 21.77
N GLY A 280 -18.91 -6.90 21.65
CA GLY A 280 -19.24 -8.31 21.89
C GLY A 280 -19.76 -8.57 23.30
N VAL A 281 -19.14 -7.95 24.31
CA VAL A 281 -19.61 -8.00 25.71
C VAL A 281 -20.98 -7.31 25.87
N GLY A 282 -21.23 -6.23 25.12
CA GLY A 282 -22.49 -5.46 25.20
C GLY A 282 -23.66 -6.08 24.44
N ILE A 283 -23.41 -6.84 23.37
CA ILE A 283 -24.42 -7.39 22.46
C ILE A 283 -25.19 -8.58 23.04
N GLN A 284 -24.79 -9.14 24.20
CA GLN A 284 -25.40 -10.31 24.87
C GLN A 284 -26.94 -10.27 25.07
N SER A 285 -27.65 -9.21 24.66
CA SER A 285 -29.11 -9.08 24.80
C SER A 285 -29.92 -8.69 23.54
N ASN A 286 -29.34 -8.40 22.36
CA ASN A 286 -30.15 -7.99 21.17
C ASN A 286 -29.50 -8.31 19.80
N HIS A 287 -29.48 -9.58 19.38
CA HIS A 287 -29.12 -9.93 18.00
C HIS A 287 -30.34 -9.78 17.07
N SER A 288 -30.20 -8.97 16.03
CA SER A 288 -31.17 -8.92 14.93
C SER A 288 -30.64 -9.74 13.76
N PHE A 289 -31.52 -10.47 13.07
CA PHE A 289 -31.15 -11.24 11.88
C PHE A 289 -30.39 -10.40 10.83
N GLY A 290 -30.74 -9.12 10.67
CA GLY A 290 -30.04 -8.20 9.77
C GLY A 290 -28.60 -7.90 10.17
N ALA A 291 -28.29 -7.89 11.46
CA ALA A 291 -26.92 -7.72 11.96
C ALA A 291 -26.05 -8.94 11.62
N ASP A 292 -26.60 -10.14 11.73
CA ASP A 292 -25.88 -11.38 11.41
C ASP A 292 -25.60 -11.50 9.91
N VAL A 293 -26.59 -11.15 9.06
CA VAL A 293 -26.41 -11.04 7.60
C VAL A 293 -25.32 -10.03 7.26
N CYS A 294 -25.38 -8.83 7.84
CA CYS A 294 -24.38 -7.78 7.60
C CYS A 294 -22.98 -8.25 8.01
N SER A 295 -22.87 -8.89 9.17
CA SER A 295 -21.64 -9.48 9.71
C SER A 295 -21.04 -10.53 8.76
N ALA A 296 -21.86 -11.46 8.26
CA ALA A 296 -21.44 -12.48 7.30
C ALA A 296 -20.91 -11.86 5.99
N VAL A 297 -21.67 -10.92 5.42
CA VAL A 297 -21.30 -10.23 4.16
C VAL A 297 -20.04 -9.41 4.33
N MET A 298 -19.93 -8.60 5.38
CA MET A 298 -18.76 -7.76 5.63
C MET A 298 -17.49 -8.61 5.84
N GLN A 299 -17.59 -9.74 6.53
CA GLN A 299 -16.45 -10.63 6.75
C GLN A 299 -16.01 -11.34 5.46
N ALA A 300 -16.95 -11.78 4.62
CA ALA A 300 -16.61 -12.35 3.31
C ALA A 300 -16.00 -11.29 2.36
N VAL A 301 -16.55 -10.07 2.31
CA VAL A 301 -15.98 -8.96 1.54
C VAL A 301 -14.57 -8.64 2.03
N ALA A 302 -14.35 -8.55 3.35
CA ALA A 302 -13.03 -8.32 3.94
C ALA A 302 -12.03 -9.43 3.55
N ALA A 303 -12.45 -10.70 3.55
CA ALA A 303 -11.62 -11.81 3.09
C ALA A 303 -11.19 -11.63 1.62
N GLY A 304 -12.11 -11.21 0.74
CA GLY A 304 -11.81 -10.89 -0.66
C GLY A 304 -10.77 -9.78 -0.82
N ILE A 305 -10.92 -8.71 -0.02
CA ILE A 305 -9.95 -7.59 0.00
C ILE A 305 -8.58 -8.07 0.51
N PHE A 306 -8.55 -8.93 1.52
CA PHE A 306 -7.31 -9.51 2.05
C PHE A 306 -6.56 -10.33 1.00
N ILE A 307 -7.27 -11.11 0.17
CA ILE A 307 -6.66 -11.85 -0.95
C ILE A 307 -5.96 -10.86 -1.88
N PHE A 308 -6.66 -9.79 -2.29
CA PHE A 308 -6.11 -8.78 -3.16
C PHE A 308 -4.85 -8.13 -2.58
N VAL A 309 -4.94 -7.60 -1.36
CA VAL A 309 -3.81 -6.98 -0.64
C VAL A 309 -2.62 -7.93 -0.55
N THR A 310 -2.86 -9.18 -0.18
CA THR A 310 -1.79 -10.15 0.07
C THR A 310 -1.02 -10.46 -1.21
N PHE A 311 -1.73 -10.74 -2.31
CA PHE A 311 -1.07 -11.10 -3.57
C PHE A 311 -0.50 -9.89 -4.30
N PHE A 312 -1.26 -8.80 -4.43
CA PHE A 312 -0.90 -7.69 -5.30
C PHE A 312 -0.13 -6.57 -4.58
N GLU A 313 -0.45 -6.29 -3.31
CA GLU A 313 0.21 -5.20 -2.58
C GLU A 313 1.44 -5.67 -1.80
N ILE A 314 1.36 -6.86 -1.18
CA ILE A 314 2.45 -7.40 -0.37
C ILE A 314 3.39 -8.27 -1.21
N LEU A 315 2.90 -9.39 -1.75
CA LEU A 315 3.78 -10.39 -2.38
C LEU A 315 4.33 -9.93 -3.74
N ASN A 316 3.49 -9.39 -4.62
CA ASN A 316 3.92 -8.99 -5.97
C ASN A 316 5.09 -7.99 -5.92
N HIS A 317 4.95 -6.93 -5.11
CA HIS A 317 6.00 -5.92 -4.92
C HIS A 317 7.32 -6.52 -4.41
N GLU A 318 7.28 -7.52 -3.54
CA GLU A 318 8.51 -8.14 -3.02
C GLU A 318 9.16 -9.08 -4.04
N PHE A 319 8.39 -9.78 -4.87
CA PHE A 319 8.92 -10.69 -5.90
C PHE A 319 9.41 -9.98 -7.17
N GLU A 320 8.96 -8.76 -7.46
CA GLU A 320 9.42 -7.96 -8.60
C GLU A 320 10.92 -7.61 -8.53
N SER A 321 11.47 -7.43 -7.33
CA SER A 321 12.88 -7.01 -7.14
C SER A 321 13.95 -8.03 -7.58
N GLY A 322 13.57 -9.25 -8.00
CA GLY A 322 14.45 -10.28 -8.58
C GLY A 322 15.52 -10.89 -7.64
N LYS A 323 15.89 -10.23 -6.55
CA LYS A 323 16.90 -10.69 -5.57
C LYS A 323 16.30 -11.69 -4.58
N TYR A 324 17.01 -12.78 -4.29
CA TYR A 324 16.68 -13.79 -3.26
C TYR A 324 15.29 -14.46 -3.39
N ARG A 325 14.77 -14.64 -4.62
CA ARG A 325 13.39 -15.14 -4.86
C ARG A 325 13.04 -16.42 -4.10
N GLY A 326 13.93 -17.42 -4.09
CA GLY A 326 13.71 -18.68 -3.37
C GLY A 326 13.64 -18.49 -1.84
N GLN A 327 14.49 -17.63 -1.26
CA GLN A 327 14.45 -17.34 0.17
C GLN A 327 13.17 -16.57 0.54
N LYS A 328 12.74 -15.63 -0.29
CA LYS A 328 11.48 -14.91 -0.10
C LYS A 328 10.28 -15.85 -0.08
N LEU A 329 10.21 -16.78 -1.03
CA LEU A 329 9.18 -17.82 -1.07
C LEU A 329 9.21 -18.71 0.17
N LEU A 330 10.41 -19.11 0.62
CA LEU A 330 10.55 -19.90 1.85
C LEU A 330 10.02 -19.15 3.07
N PHE A 331 10.31 -17.86 3.21
CA PHE A 331 9.78 -17.04 4.31
C PHE A 331 8.24 -16.92 4.25
N THR A 332 7.67 -16.77 3.06
CA THR A 332 6.21 -16.83 2.88
C THR A 332 5.63 -18.18 3.29
N ALA A 333 6.25 -19.29 2.88
CA ALA A 333 5.81 -20.63 3.28
C ALA A 333 5.93 -20.85 4.80
N ILE A 334 7.01 -20.37 5.43
CA ILE A 334 7.20 -20.43 6.88
C ILE A 334 6.11 -19.63 7.60
N GLY A 335 5.81 -18.41 7.13
CA GLY A 335 4.74 -17.59 7.71
C GLY A 335 3.39 -18.27 7.64
N TYR A 336 3.04 -18.84 6.48
CA TYR A 336 1.82 -19.61 6.30
C TYR A 336 1.76 -20.82 7.24
N ALA A 337 2.82 -21.63 7.26
CA ALA A 337 2.89 -22.83 8.09
C ALA A 337 2.81 -22.52 9.58
N ALA A 338 3.46 -21.45 10.04
CA ALA A 338 3.45 -21.04 11.44
C ALA A 338 2.03 -20.73 11.93
N LEU A 339 1.26 -19.94 11.17
CA LEU A 339 -0.12 -19.62 11.56
C LEU A 339 -1.07 -20.80 11.35
N ALA A 340 -0.88 -21.59 10.30
CA ALA A 340 -1.66 -22.81 10.08
C ALA A 340 -1.50 -23.81 11.25
N LEU A 341 -0.27 -24.02 11.72
CA LEU A 341 -0.01 -24.87 12.88
C LEU A 341 -0.63 -24.30 14.15
N LEU A 342 -0.60 -22.97 14.33
CA LEU A 342 -1.22 -22.32 15.48
C LEU A 342 -2.74 -22.56 15.51
N GLN A 343 -3.40 -22.51 14.35
CA GLN A 343 -4.84 -22.78 14.22
C GLN A 343 -5.21 -24.26 14.36
N ILE A 344 -4.29 -25.19 14.15
CA ILE A 344 -4.54 -26.63 14.40
C ILE A 344 -4.48 -26.95 15.90
N VAL A 345 -3.63 -26.23 16.65
CA VAL A 345 -3.38 -26.49 18.08
C VAL A 345 -4.39 -25.80 18.98
N GLY A 346 -4.99 -24.70 18.53
CA GLY A 346 -6.06 -23.97 19.24
C GLY A 346 -7.45 -24.48 18.88
#